data_AF-A0A4Y2TQ03-F1
#
_entry.id   AF-A0A4Y2TQ03-F1
#
_cell.length_a   1.000
_cell.length_b   1.000
_cell.length_c   1.000
_cell.angle_alpha   90.00
_cell.angle_beta   90.00
_cell.angle_gamma   90.00
#
_symmetry.space_group_name_H-M   'P 1'
#
loop_
_entity.id
_entity.type
_entity.pdbx_description
1 polymer ?
#
loop_
_entity_poly.entity_id
_entity_poly.type
_entity_poly.pdbx_seq_one_letter_code
_entity_poly.pdbx_strand_id
1 'polypeptide(L)'
;MNPFTGKRKSGQRPKKRRFNGNQHCKSGNVSQESSHVSPKGISSTSEPVQTSASRRKLDLKSSSVPFTSTFEGNIIFDKALLFSFLEDNLCCKVCTGRVSISDKRVAGLSSLMSIECNACKIQVSTRNSKLLGPKKNIPEINRRITYAMRSVGQGLEGMKTFCGIMDLYPPVSQNSYELICRRVNAASKNVAIQSMKKAADEEVVAVNSTDITVSGDGTWKTRGHTSQIGVCTVIGADTGKVIDVEVLSKACKGCSRWKGPRVGSAFKKWHARHSQVCTKNHIGSSGKMEGDGMVKLFQRSESERGVRYLNYIGDGDSSTFLSISACHPYGENVPLSKVECVGHVQKRMGSRLRKLKKKYGSKKLYD
;
A
#
# COMPACT_ATOMS: atom_id res chain seq x y z
N MET A 1 -53.91 42.39 -22.12
CA MET A 1 -53.26 41.40 -23.01
C MET A 1 -52.06 40.79 -22.27
N ASN A 2 -52.23 39.54 -21.81
CA ASN A 2 -51.15 38.59 -21.56
C ASN A 2 -51.12 37.66 -22.81
N PRO A 3 -50.05 36.89 -23.17
CA PRO A 3 -49.44 36.01 -22.17
C PRO A 3 -47.99 35.47 -22.37
N PHE A 4 -47.53 34.80 -21.31
CA PHE A 4 -46.56 33.69 -21.24
C PHE A 4 -45.05 33.96 -21.35
N THR A 5 -44.47 34.49 -20.26
CA THR A 5 -43.20 33.94 -19.76
C THR A 5 -43.45 32.56 -19.15
N GLY A 6 -43.36 31.52 -19.99
CA GLY A 6 -43.48 30.13 -19.56
C GLY A 6 -42.35 29.73 -18.61
N LYS A 7 -42.65 29.64 -17.31
CA LYS A 7 -41.87 28.85 -16.35
C LYS A 7 -41.83 27.40 -16.84
N ARG A 8 -40.71 26.94 -17.40
CA ARG A 8 -40.45 25.50 -17.51
C ARG A 8 -40.10 24.95 -16.12
N LYS A 9 -41.11 24.41 -15.44
CA LYS A 9 -40.89 23.25 -14.55
C LYS A 9 -40.61 22.05 -15.44
N SER A 10 -39.44 21.44 -15.32
CA SER A 10 -39.28 19.99 -15.53
C SER A 10 -37.93 19.54 -14.97
N GLY A 11 -38.02 18.82 -13.84
CA GLY A 11 -36.92 18.08 -13.25
C GLY A 11 -36.57 16.85 -14.08
N GLN A 12 -35.83 17.03 -15.16
CA GLN A 12 -35.05 15.95 -15.77
C GLN A 12 -33.62 16.40 -15.99
N ARG A 13 -32.77 16.05 -15.02
CA ARG A 13 -31.31 16.07 -15.18
C ARG A 13 -30.99 15.21 -16.40
N PRO A 14 -30.15 15.66 -17.36
CA PRO A 14 -29.76 14.82 -18.48
C PRO A 14 -29.21 13.51 -17.92
N LYS A 15 -29.75 12.36 -18.36
CA LYS A 15 -29.22 11.04 -17.96
C LYS A 15 -27.70 11.07 -18.25
N LYS A 16 -26.89 11.05 -17.18
CA LYS A 16 -25.44 10.85 -17.31
C LYS A 16 -25.28 9.57 -18.12
N ARG A 17 -24.62 9.65 -19.29
CA ARG A 17 -24.12 8.45 -19.98
C ARG A 17 -23.26 7.69 -18.98
N ARG A 18 -23.72 6.53 -18.55
CA ARG A 18 -22.89 5.58 -17.79
C ARG A 18 -21.84 5.07 -18.77
N PHE A 19 -20.59 5.42 -18.50
CA PHE A 19 -19.45 4.84 -19.17
C PHE A 19 -19.22 3.46 -18.56
N ASN A 20 -19.63 2.42 -19.28
CA ASN A 20 -19.23 1.06 -18.94
C ASN A 20 -17.83 0.86 -19.56
N GLY A 21 -16.80 0.80 -18.72
CA GLY A 21 -15.44 0.60 -19.17
C GLY A 21 -15.26 -0.70 -19.95
N ASN A 22 -14.16 -0.79 -20.69
CA ASN A 22 -13.82 -1.86 -21.62
C ASN A 22 -14.00 -3.26 -21.00
N GLN A 23 -15.09 -3.94 -21.33
CA GLN A 23 -15.19 -5.39 -21.25
C GLN A 23 -14.56 -5.93 -22.53
N HIS A 24 -13.38 -6.52 -22.40
CA HIS A 24 -12.73 -7.21 -23.51
C HIS A 24 -13.21 -8.66 -23.48
N CYS A 25 -14.24 -8.99 -24.26
CA CYS A 25 -14.53 -10.38 -24.59
C CYS A 25 -13.68 -10.77 -25.79
N LYS A 26 -12.82 -11.78 -25.62
CA LYS A 26 -12.10 -12.39 -26.74
C LYS A 26 -13.13 -13.02 -27.68
N SER A 27 -13.16 -12.58 -28.93
CA SER A 27 -13.95 -13.19 -29.99
C SER A 27 -13.34 -14.54 -30.37
N GLY A 28 -14.01 -15.63 -30.01
CA GLY A 28 -13.78 -16.96 -30.56
C GLY A 28 -14.75 -17.22 -31.71
N ASN A 29 -14.19 -17.66 -32.84
CA ASN A 29 -14.76 -18.18 -34.07
C ASN A 29 -16.29 -18.30 -34.19
N VAL A 30 -16.83 -17.60 -35.19
CA VAL A 30 -18.17 -17.84 -35.75
C VAL A 30 -18.01 -18.70 -36.99
N SER A 31 -18.51 -19.93 -36.95
CA SER A 31 -18.95 -20.67 -38.13
C SER A 31 -20.47 -20.83 -38.06
N GLN A 32 -21.12 -20.53 -39.19
CA GLN A 32 -22.56 -20.58 -39.42
C GLN A 32 -23.07 -22.03 -39.46
N GLU A 33 -24.26 -22.28 -38.91
CA GLU A 33 -25.39 -22.91 -39.64
C GLU A 33 -26.69 -22.93 -38.82
N SER A 34 -27.77 -23.27 -39.52
CA SER A 34 -29.15 -22.79 -39.51
C SER A 34 -30.17 -23.39 -38.52
N SER A 35 -31.16 -22.55 -38.18
CA SER A 35 -32.61 -22.79 -37.91
C SER A 35 -33.15 -24.13 -37.41
N HIS A 36 -33.86 -24.13 -36.27
CA HIS A 36 -35.23 -24.70 -36.10
C HIS A 36 -35.88 -24.25 -34.76
N VAL A 37 -37.21 -24.34 -34.67
CA VAL A 37 -38.13 -23.60 -33.79
C VAL A 37 -38.65 -24.43 -32.60
N SER A 38 -38.54 -23.87 -31.37
CA SER A 38 -39.36 -24.00 -30.13
C SER A 38 -39.54 -25.36 -29.39
N PRO A 39 -40.05 -25.42 -28.11
CA PRO A 39 -40.29 -24.38 -27.07
C PRO A 39 -39.78 -24.70 -25.64
N LYS A 40 -39.77 -23.66 -24.78
CA LYS A 40 -39.89 -23.64 -23.30
C LYS A 40 -38.96 -24.53 -22.45
N GLY A 41 -37.94 -23.91 -21.88
CA GLY A 41 -37.26 -24.35 -20.66
C GLY A 41 -36.93 -23.15 -19.77
N ILE A 42 -37.48 -23.13 -18.57
CA ILE A 42 -37.22 -22.13 -17.52
C ILE A 42 -35.74 -22.25 -17.13
N SER A 43 -34.94 -21.22 -17.35
CA SER A 43 -33.58 -21.13 -16.81
C SER A 43 -33.35 -19.73 -16.24
N SER A 44 -33.23 -19.69 -14.92
CA SER A 44 -32.86 -18.52 -14.13
C SER A 44 -31.39 -18.19 -14.36
N THR A 45 -31.09 -17.35 -15.35
CA THR A 45 -29.75 -16.77 -15.51
C THR A 45 -29.56 -15.66 -14.47
N SER A 46 -28.79 -15.94 -13.43
CA SER A 46 -28.26 -14.94 -12.51
C SER A 46 -27.43 -13.90 -13.28
N GLU A 47 -27.72 -12.61 -13.09
CA GLU A 47 -26.88 -11.53 -13.62
C GLU A 47 -25.42 -11.67 -13.15
N PRO A 48 -24.42 -11.37 -14.00
CA PRO A 48 -23.03 -11.42 -13.59
C PRO A 48 -22.75 -10.30 -12.58
N VAL A 49 -22.43 -10.70 -11.35
CA VAL A 49 -22.03 -9.80 -10.25
C VAL A 49 -20.93 -8.87 -10.74
N GLN A 50 -21.21 -7.56 -10.79
CA GLN A 50 -20.20 -6.55 -11.09
C GLN A 50 -19.15 -6.53 -9.97
N THR A 51 -18.04 -7.22 -10.21
CA THR A 51 -16.88 -7.16 -9.31
C THR A 51 -16.24 -5.78 -9.39
N SER A 52 -16.02 -5.16 -8.23
CA SER A 52 -15.38 -3.85 -8.14
C SER A 52 -13.94 -3.89 -8.68
N ALA A 53 -13.45 -2.76 -9.18
CA ALA A 53 -12.07 -2.64 -9.65
C ALA A 53 -11.03 -3.03 -8.57
N SER A 54 -11.36 -2.83 -7.29
CA SER A 54 -10.53 -3.26 -6.16
C SER A 54 -10.42 -4.77 -6.06
N ARG A 55 -11.51 -5.52 -6.31
CA ARG A 55 -11.52 -6.98 -6.25
C ARG A 55 -10.72 -7.60 -7.39
N ARG A 56 -10.76 -7.00 -8.59
CA ARG A 56 -9.93 -7.43 -9.74
C ARG A 56 -8.45 -7.17 -9.55
N LYS A 57 -8.06 -6.14 -8.77
CA LYS A 57 -6.67 -5.87 -8.41
C LYS A 57 -6.11 -6.85 -7.37
N LEU A 58 -6.98 -7.41 -6.53
CA LEU A 58 -6.61 -8.42 -5.52
C LEU A 58 -6.47 -9.83 -6.11
N ASP A 59 -7.01 -10.06 -7.31
CA ASP A 59 -6.96 -11.35 -8.03
C ASP A 59 -5.59 -11.64 -8.67
N LEU A 60 -4.63 -10.71 -8.55
CA LEU A 60 -3.22 -10.92 -8.86
C LEU A 60 -2.62 -11.84 -7.80
N LYS A 61 -2.81 -13.15 -7.96
CA LYS A 61 -2.25 -14.26 -7.17
C LYS A 61 -2.09 -13.88 -5.70
N SER A 62 -3.22 -13.72 -5.00
CA SER A 62 -3.17 -13.70 -3.53
C SER A 62 -2.41 -14.95 -3.09
N SER A 63 -1.31 -14.76 -2.37
CA SER A 63 -0.63 -15.85 -1.69
C SER A 63 -1.64 -16.42 -0.70
N SER A 64 -2.33 -17.49 -1.10
CA SER A 64 -3.24 -18.22 -0.22
C SER A 64 -2.39 -18.73 0.93
N VAL A 65 -2.55 -18.13 2.11
CA VAL A 65 -1.97 -18.67 3.34
C VAL A 65 -2.53 -20.09 3.48
N PRO A 66 -1.68 -21.13 3.53
CA PRO A 66 -2.17 -22.50 3.63
C PRO A 66 -3.03 -22.63 4.88
N PHE A 67 -4.26 -23.09 4.71
CA PHE A 67 -5.13 -23.46 5.82
C PHE A 67 -4.64 -24.81 6.37
N THR A 68 -3.91 -24.79 7.48
CA THR A 68 -3.59 -25.98 8.25
C THR A 68 -4.74 -26.27 9.22
N SER A 69 -5.13 -27.53 9.36
CA SER A 69 -6.20 -27.97 10.27
C SER A 69 -5.89 -27.76 11.75
N THR A 70 -4.62 -27.53 12.09
CA THR A 70 -4.16 -27.08 13.41
C THR A 70 -3.80 -25.60 13.35
N PHE A 71 -4.56 -24.75 14.04
CA PHE A 71 -4.27 -23.31 14.12
C PHE A 71 -3.10 -23.05 15.09
N GLU A 72 -1.90 -22.89 14.56
CA GLU A 72 -0.72 -22.41 15.30
C GLU A 72 -0.70 -20.87 15.34
N GLY A 73 -1.62 -20.25 16.08
CA GLY A 73 -1.76 -18.78 16.11
C GLY A 73 -2.12 -18.19 17.47
N ASN A 74 -2.27 -16.87 17.51
CA ASN A 74 -2.69 -16.15 18.72
C ASN A 74 -4.23 -16.09 18.77
N ILE A 75 -4.78 -16.35 19.93
CA ILE A 75 -6.20 -16.16 20.25
C ILE A 75 -6.28 -15.22 21.46
N ILE A 76 -7.30 -14.36 21.49
CA ILE A 76 -7.58 -13.48 22.62
C ILE A 76 -8.60 -14.18 23.52
N PHE A 77 -8.29 -14.28 24.80
CA PHE A 77 -9.18 -14.86 25.81
C PHE A 77 -9.42 -13.83 26.91
N ASP A 78 -10.62 -13.87 27.50
CA ASP A 78 -10.86 -13.24 28.79
C ASP A 78 -9.98 -13.94 29.84
N LYS A 79 -9.16 -13.14 30.52
CA LYS A 79 -8.19 -13.65 31.48
C LYS A 79 -8.86 -14.28 32.70
N ALA A 80 -9.94 -13.70 33.21
CA ALA A 80 -10.61 -14.21 34.40
C ALA A 80 -11.28 -15.55 34.10
N LEU A 81 -11.94 -15.67 32.93
CA LEU A 81 -12.54 -16.94 32.49
C LEU A 81 -11.49 -18.03 32.31
N LEU A 82 -10.39 -17.73 31.62
CA LEU A 82 -9.33 -18.72 31.40
C LEU A 82 -8.64 -19.12 32.71
N PHE A 83 -8.34 -18.15 33.59
CA PHE A 83 -7.63 -18.44 34.83
C PHE A 83 -8.51 -19.24 35.78
N SER A 84 -9.78 -18.86 35.97
CA SER A 84 -10.72 -19.63 36.79
C SER A 84 -10.85 -21.06 36.28
N PHE A 85 -11.06 -21.24 34.96
CA PHE A 85 -11.15 -22.58 34.38
C PHE A 85 -9.89 -23.41 34.65
N LEU A 86 -8.69 -22.83 34.52
CA LEU A 86 -7.45 -23.55 34.80
C LEU A 86 -7.24 -23.81 36.29
N GLU A 87 -7.57 -22.87 37.17
CA GLU A 87 -7.46 -23.05 38.63
C GLU A 87 -8.39 -24.16 39.14
N ASP A 88 -9.59 -24.30 38.56
CA ASP A 88 -10.57 -25.32 38.92
C ASP A 88 -10.18 -26.73 38.42
N ASN A 89 -9.35 -26.82 37.37
CA ASN A 89 -9.02 -28.08 36.70
C ASN A 89 -7.56 -28.50 36.87
N LEU A 90 -6.70 -27.69 37.50
CA LEU A 90 -5.30 -27.98 37.73
C LEU A 90 -4.99 -28.17 39.22
N CYS A 91 -4.00 -29.02 39.50
CA CYS A 91 -3.47 -29.22 40.85
C CYS A 91 -1.94 -29.21 40.86
N CYS A 92 -1.36 -29.00 42.04
CA CYS A 92 0.08 -29.05 42.19
C CYS A 92 0.60 -30.47 41.95
N LYS A 93 1.58 -30.61 41.05
CA LYS A 93 2.21 -31.91 40.75
C LYS A 93 2.94 -32.58 41.94
N VAL A 94 3.23 -31.83 43.01
CA VAL A 94 3.99 -32.35 44.16
C VAL A 94 3.08 -32.75 45.31
N CYS A 95 2.18 -31.85 45.72
CA CYS A 95 1.31 -32.07 46.89
C CYS A 95 -0.17 -32.20 46.55
N THR A 96 -0.55 -32.18 45.26
CA THR A 96 -1.94 -32.24 44.77
C THR A 96 -2.85 -31.10 45.26
N GLY A 97 -2.30 -30.09 45.95
CA GLY A 97 -3.05 -28.93 46.43
C GLY A 97 -3.50 -27.99 45.32
N ARG A 98 -4.45 -27.11 45.65
CA ARG A 98 -4.96 -26.07 44.74
C ARG A 98 -3.86 -25.13 44.27
N VAL A 99 -4.02 -24.63 43.05
CA VAL A 99 -3.14 -23.65 42.43
C VAL A 99 -3.87 -22.34 42.20
N SER A 100 -3.11 -21.25 42.16
CA SER A 100 -3.58 -19.93 41.80
C SER A 100 -2.69 -19.35 40.70
N ILE A 101 -3.31 -18.67 39.74
CA ILE A 101 -2.72 -18.12 38.54
C ILE A 101 -2.78 -16.60 38.60
N SER A 102 -1.65 -15.95 38.42
CA SER A 102 -1.54 -14.49 38.49
C SER A 102 -0.53 -13.95 37.51
N ASP A 103 -0.63 -12.65 37.22
CA ASP A 103 0.38 -11.95 36.42
C ASP A 103 1.47 -11.42 37.34
N LYS A 104 2.71 -11.87 37.12
CA LYS A 104 3.89 -11.32 37.82
C LYS A 104 4.39 -10.03 37.20
N ARG A 105 4.36 -9.96 35.86
CA ARG A 105 4.93 -8.82 35.13
C ARG A 105 4.27 -8.63 33.79
N VAL A 106 3.81 -7.42 33.55
CA VAL A 106 3.24 -6.99 32.27
C VAL A 106 4.23 -6.09 31.53
N ALA A 107 4.35 -6.29 30.22
CA ALA A 107 5.15 -5.46 29.32
C ALA A 107 4.40 -5.30 27.99
N GLY A 108 3.63 -4.21 27.86
CA GLY A 108 2.68 -4.07 26.77
C GLY A 108 1.62 -5.16 26.83
N LEU A 109 1.35 -5.82 25.72
CA LEU A 109 0.42 -6.95 25.65
C LEU A 109 1.02 -8.27 26.13
N SER A 110 2.28 -8.28 26.56
CA SER A 110 2.91 -9.48 27.06
C SER A 110 2.83 -9.58 28.58
N SER A 111 2.25 -10.66 29.07
CA SER A 111 2.25 -11.00 30.49
C SER A 111 3.15 -12.19 30.80
N LEU A 112 3.94 -12.07 31.87
CA LEU A 112 4.55 -13.17 32.58
C LEU A 112 3.55 -13.67 33.62
N MET A 113 2.91 -14.79 33.32
CA MET A 113 1.95 -15.45 34.19
C MET A 113 2.68 -16.44 35.10
N SER A 114 2.22 -16.59 36.32
CA SER A 114 2.70 -17.61 37.25
C SER A 114 1.55 -18.46 37.76
N ILE A 115 1.84 -19.75 37.89
CA ILE A 115 1.00 -20.71 38.60
C ILE A 115 1.73 -21.02 39.90
N GLU A 116 1.08 -20.78 41.03
CA GLU A 116 1.62 -21.00 42.38
C GLU A 116 0.72 -22.00 43.13
N CYS A 117 1.33 -22.98 43.80
CA CYS A 117 0.58 -23.84 44.71
C CYS A 117 0.32 -23.15 46.04
N ASN A 118 -0.93 -23.20 46.50
CA ASN A 118 -1.33 -22.52 47.73
C ASN A 118 -0.76 -23.18 49.00
N ALA A 119 -0.48 -24.49 48.95
CA ALA A 119 0.06 -25.26 50.07
C ALA A 119 1.59 -25.25 50.13
N CYS A 120 2.27 -25.76 49.09
CA CYS A 120 3.73 -25.92 49.10
C CYS A 120 4.50 -24.72 48.53
N LYS A 121 3.80 -23.69 48.06
CA LYS A 121 4.37 -22.45 47.49
C LYS A 121 5.31 -22.64 46.29
N ILE A 122 5.32 -23.84 45.69
CA ILE A 122 6.02 -24.10 44.44
C ILE A 122 5.37 -23.27 43.35
N GLN A 123 6.20 -22.57 42.58
CA GLN A 123 5.76 -21.63 41.57
C GLN A 123 6.47 -21.89 40.24
N VAL A 124 5.68 -21.90 39.17
CA VAL A 124 6.17 -21.93 37.79
C VAL A 124 5.69 -20.69 37.05
N SER A 125 6.41 -20.26 36.03
CA SER A 125 6.03 -19.06 35.28
C SER A 125 6.27 -19.24 33.79
N THR A 126 5.35 -18.70 33.00
CA THR A 126 5.43 -18.71 31.54
C THR A 126 4.93 -17.38 30.97
N ARG A 127 5.23 -17.12 29.71
CA ARG A 127 4.85 -15.89 29.03
C ARG A 127 3.90 -16.19 27.88
N ASN A 128 2.89 -15.34 27.69
CA ASN A 128 1.94 -15.41 26.57
C ASN A 128 2.53 -15.01 25.20
N SER A 129 3.86 -14.91 25.08
CA SER A 129 4.54 -14.45 23.87
C SER A 129 5.96 -14.99 23.86
N LYS A 130 6.40 -15.44 22.68
CA LYS A 130 7.82 -15.72 22.42
C LYS A 130 8.64 -14.44 22.64
N LEU A 131 9.87 -14.61 23.11
CA LEU A 131 10.81 -13.53 23.34
C LEU A 131 11.87 -13.52 22.25
N LEU A 132 12.05 -12.35 21.63
CA LEU A 132 12.93 -12.11 20.50
C LEU A 132 14.23 -11.42 20.93
N GLY A 133 15.21 -11.49 20.03
CA GLY A 133 16.50 -10.83 20.15
C GLY A 133 17.54 -11.64 20.92
N PRO A 134 18.83 -11.24 20.87
CA PRO A 134 19.92 -12.01 21.48
C PRO A 134 19.74 -12.22 22.99
N LYS A 135 19.20 -11.19 23.67
CA LYS A 135 18.92 -11.23 25.11
C LYS A 135 17.58 -11.88 25.47
N LYS A 136 16.81 -12.38 24.48
CA LYS A 136 15.47 -12.95 24.65
C LYS A 136 14.58 -12.12 25.59
N ASN A 137 14.48 -10.81 25.34
CA ASN A 137 13.77 -9.89 26.23
C ASN A 137 12.72 -9.01 25.52
N ILE A 138 12.49 -9.23 24.23
CA ILE A 138 11.53 -8.44 23.44
C ILE A 138 10.32 -9.31 23.13
N PRO A 139 9.15 -9.09 23.75
CA PRO A 139 7.96 -9.85 23.43
C PRO A 139 7.53 -9.66 21.98
N GLU A 140 7.42 -10.76 21.25
CA GLU A 140 6.96 -10.80 19.86
C GLU A 140 5.57 -10.19 19.68
N ILE A 141 4.64 -10.43 20.62
CA ILE A 141 3.26 -9.93 20.56
C ILE A 141 3.21 -8.40 20.42
N ASN A 142 4.12 -7.68 21.09
CA ASN A 142 4.22 -6.22 21.00
C ASN A 142 4.66 -5.75 19.60
N ARG A 143 5.54 -6.51 18.93
CA ARG A 143 5.89 -6.23 17.53
C ARG A 143 4.74 -6.52 16.58
N ARG A 144 4.02 -7.63 16.82
CA ARG A 144 2.87 -8.05 16.01
C ARG A 144 1.74 -7.03 16.06
N ILE A 145 1.31 -6.60 17.24
CA ILE A 145 0.25 -5.58 17.34
C ILE A 145 0.72 -4.25 16.76
N THR A 146 1.97 -3.84 16.98
CA THR A 146 2.50 -2.62 16.37
C THR A 146 2.44 -2.72 14.84
N TYR A 147 2.90 -3.82 14.26
CA TYR A 147 2.83 -4.05 12.82
C TYR A 147 1.38 -4.04 12.31
N ALA A 148 0.48 -4.77 12.96
CA ALA A 148 -0.94 -4.81 12.60
C ALA A 148 -1.57 -3.41 12.61
N MET A 149 -1.36 -2.64 13.68
CA MET A 149 -1.88 -1.28 13.79
C MET A 149 -1.31 -0.35 12.72
N ARG A 150 -0.01 -0.46 12.42
CA ARG A 150 0.60 0.30 11.30
C ARG A 150 -0.01 -0.06 9.95
N SER A 151 -0.27 -1.34 9.70
CA SER A 151 -0.84 -1.83 8.44
C SER A 151 -2.27 -1.35 8.20
N VAL A 152 -3.06 -1.16 9.26
CA VAL A 152 -4.40 -0.55 9.17
C VAL A 152 -4.39 0.98 9.23
N GLY A 153 -3.21 1.60 9.14
CA GLY A 153 -3.05 3.06 9.12
C GLY A 153 -3.10 3.74 10.49
N GLN A 154 -3.10 2.98 11.59
CA GLN A 154 -3.12 3.49 12.95
C GLN A 154 -1.73 3.63 13.58
N GLY A 155 -1.61 4.58 14.49
CA GLY A 155 -0.39 4.83 15.27
C GLY A 155 -0.50 4.29 16.70
N LEU A 156 0.43 4.72 17.57
CA LEU A 156 0.38 4.38 18.99
C LEU A 156 -0.95 4.80 19.65
N GLU A 157 -1.47 5.99 19.34
CA GLU A 157 -2.73 6.46 19.93
C GLU A 157 -3.91 5.57 19.51
N GLY A 158 -4.02 5.23 18.23
CA GLY A 158 -5.04 4.27 17.77
C GLY A 158 -4.87 2.88 18.41
N MET A 159 -3.63 2.45 18.66
CA MET A 159 -3.34 1.20 19.39
C MET A 159 -3.77 1.28 20.85
N LYS A 160 -3.57 2.41 21.55
CA LYS A 160 -4.05 2.62 22.92
C LYS A 160 -5.57 2.59 22.98
N THR A 161 -6.24 3.29 22.05
CA THR A 161 -7.71 3.26 21.93
C THR A 161 -8.21 1.86 21.69
N PHE A 162 -7.61 1.12 20.75
CA PHE A 162 -7.97 -0.27 20.48
C PHE A 162 -7.81 -1.15 21.73
N CYS A 163 -6.65 -1.09 22.41
CA CYS A 163 -6.42 -1.84 23.64
C CYS A 163 -7.46 -1.49 24.72
N GLY A 164 -7.76 -0.21 24.91
CA GLY A 164 -8.74 0.22 25.92
C GLY A 164 -10.17 -0.25 25.62
N ILE A 165 -10.59 -0.22 24.35
CA ILE A 165 -11.93 -0.70 23.95
C ILE A 165 -12.04 -2.23 24.09
N MET A 166 -10.95 -2.95 23.81
CA MET A 166 -10.88 -4.41 23.91
C MET A 166 -10.58 -4.91 25.34
N ASP A 167 -10.51 -4.02 26.32
CA ASP A 167 -10.10 -4.31 27.70
C ASP A 167 -8.76 -5.08 27.80
N LEU A 168 -7.78 -4.67 26.99
CA LEU A 168 -6.42 -5.20 26.99
C LEU A 168 -5.48 -4.30 27.78
N TYR A 169 -4.37 -4.87 28.25
CA TYR A 169 -3.28 -4.08 28.82
C TYR A 169 -2.83 -2.95 27.87
N PRO A 170 -2.45 -1.78 28.42
CA PRO A 170 -1.92 -0.69 27.63
C PRO A 170 -0.75 -1.16 26.76
N PRO A 171 -0.63 -0.66 25.52
CA PRO A 171 0.47 -1.04 24.67
C PRO A 171 1.80 -0.48 25.21
N VAL A 172 2.88 -0.87 24.55
CA VAL A 172 4.23 -0.42 24.89
C VAL A 172 4.37 1.12 24.92
N SER A 173 5.35 1.61 25.67
CA SER A 173 5.67 3.04 25.75
C SER A 173 6.06 3.64 24.40
N GLN A 174 6.00 4.98 24.28
CA GLN A 174 6.39 5.71 23.06
C GLN A 174 7.78 5.31 22.55
N ASN A 175 8.78 5.26 23.45
CA ASN A 175 10.16 4.92 23.09
C ASN A 175 10.28 3.49 22.55
N SER A 176 9.59 2.55 23.18
CA SER A 176 9.55 1.15 22.72
C SER A 176 8.81 1.02 21.39
N TYR A 177 7.68 1.71 21.22
CA TYR A 177 6.93 1.76 19.97
C TYR A 177 7.78 2.29 18.80
N GLU A 178 8.51 3.39 19.01
CA GLU A 178 9.41 3.95 17.98
C GLU A 178 10.56 3.00 17.61
N LEU A 179 11.11 2.29 18.60
CA LEU A 179 12.13 1.27 18.35
C LEU A 179 11.56 0.11 17.53
N ILE A 180 10.35 -0.36 17.86
CA ILE A 180 9.66 -1.40 17.10
C ILE A 180 9.40 -0.92 15.68
N CYS A 181 8.85 0.29 15.50
CA CYS A 181 8.60 0.86 14.17
C CYS A 181 9.87 0.93 13.32
N ARG A 182 11.02 1.34 13.90
CA ARG A 182 12.31 1.33 13.18
C ARG A 182 12.71 -0.07 12.72
N ARG A 183 12.56 -1.09 13.58
CA ARG A 183 12.88 -2.48 13.24
C ARG A 183 11.94 -3.05 12.18
N VAL A 184 10.65 -2.80 12.32
CA VAL A 184 9.62 -3.19 11.34
C VAL A 184 9.90 -2.52 9.99
N ASN A 185 10.21 -1.22 9.97
CA ASN A 185 10.54 -0.50 8.75
C ASN A 185 11.79 -1.07 8.06
N ALA A 186 12.86 -1.35 8.82
CA ALA A 186 14.07 -1.95 8.27
C ALA A 186 13.80 -3.32 7.65
N ALA A 187 13.06 -4.20 8.34
CA ALA A 187 12.67 -5.50 7.81
C ALA A 187 11.77 -5.38 6.57
N SER A 188 10.76 -4.50 6.63
CA SER A 188 9.82 -4.27 5.52
C SER A 188 10.54 -3.71 4.28
N LYS A 189 11.53 -2.82 4.48
CA LYS A 189 12.35 -2.29 3.38
C LYS A 189 13.15 -3.40 2.70
N ASN A 190 13.77 -4.30 3.46
CA ASN A 190 14.53 -5.42 2.88
C ASN A 190 13.62 -6.36 2.08
N VAL A 191 12.45 -6.71 2.62
CA VAL A 191 11.46 -7.53 1.91
C VAL A 191 10.97 -6.82 0.64
N ALA A 192 10.70 -5.51 0.71
CA ALA A 192 10.29 -4.73 -0.45
C ALA A 192 11.37 -4.72 -1.54
N ILE A 193 12.64 -4.53 -1.19
CA ILE A 193 13.76 -4.56 -2.15
C ILE A 193 13.84 -5.95 -2.83
N GLN A 194 13.76 -7.03 -2.06
CA GLN A 194 13.78 -8.38 -2.62
C GLN A 194 12.58 -8.66 -3.53
N SER A 195 11.39 -8.24 -3.11
CA SER A 195 10.17 -8.37 -3.90
C SER A 195 10.26 -7.60 -5.22
N MET A 196 10.83 -6.40 -5.20
CA MET A 196 11.01 -5.54 -6.38
C MET A 196 12.07 -6.09 -7.34
N LYS A 197 13.17 -6.65 -6.82
CA LYS A 197 14.16 -7.36 -7.66
C LYS A 197 13.54 -8.56 -8.37
N LYS A 198 12.80 -9.39 -7.63
CA LYS A 198 12.08 -10.53 -8.21
C LYS A 198 11.06 -10.07 -9.26
N ALA A 199 10.36 -8.96 -9.04
CA ALA A 199 9.44 -8.40 -10.03
C ALA A 199 10.17 -7.95 -11.31
N ALA A 200 11.39 -7.40 -11.19
CA ALA A 200 12.23 -7.08 -12.33
C ALA A 200 12.63 -8.34 -13.11
N ASP A 201 13.10 -9.38 -12.42
CA ASP A 201 13.49 -10.66 -13.04
C ASP A 201 12.32 -11.31 -13.80
N GLU A 202 11.12 -11.27 -13.21
CA GLU A 202 9.90 -11.79 -13.85
C GLU A 202 9.49 -10.98 -15.08
N GLU A 203 9.73 -9.66 -15.09
CA GLU A 203 9.52 -8.80 -16.26
C GLU A 203 10.52 -9.15 -17.38
N VAL A 204 11.80 -9.37 -17.04
CA VAL A 204 12.84 -9.79 -17.98
C VAL A 204 12.46 -11.11 -18.65
N VAL A 205 11.94 -12.07 -17.88
CA VAL A 205 11.47 -13.36 -18.42
C VAL A 205 10.26 -13.17 -19.34
N ALA A 206 9.32 -12.28 -18.98
CA ALA A 206 8.13 -12.02 -19.79
C ALA A 206 8.45 -11.38 -21.14
N VAL A 207 9.44 -10.48 -21.18
CA VAL A 207 9.85 -9.74 -22.39
C VAL A 207 11.00 -10.43 -23.13
N ASN A 208 11.70 -11.36 -22.47
CA ASN A 208 12.96 -11.97 -22.92
C ASN A 208 14.05 -10.93 -23.23
N SER A 209 14.17 -9.90 -22.37
CA SER A 209 15.11 -8.78 -22.51
C SER A 209 15.34 -8.07 -21.18
N THR A 210 16.55 -7.55 -20.94
CA THR A 210 16.84 -6.64 -19.82
C THR A 210 16.43 -5.19 -20.11
N ASP A 211 16.07 -4.90 -21.37
CA ASP A 211 15.49 -3.64 -21.79
C ASP A 211 13.98 -3.77 -21.78
N ILE A 212 13.35 -3.14 -20.79
CA ILE A 212 11.94 -3.34 -20.50
C ILE A 212 11.11 -2.06 -20.71
N THR A 213 9.81 -2.28 -20.86
CA THR A 213 8.81 -1.21 -20.87
C THR A 213 8.25 -1.04 -19.47
N VAL A 214 8.18 0.19 -19.00
CA VAL A 214 7.66 0.48 -17.66
C VAL A 214 6.63 1.59 -17.68
N SER A 215 5.66 1.49 -16.76
CA SER A 215 4.81 2.61 -16.40
C SER A 215 5.30 3.26 -15.12
N GLY A 216 5.32 4.59 -15.06
CA GLY A 216 5.70 5.30 -13.84
C GLY A 216 4.74 6.44 -13.52
N ASP A 217 4.37 6.54 -12.25
CA ASP A 217 3.46 7.56 -11.72
C ASP A 217 3.89 8.04 -10.32
N GLY A 218 3.46 9.26 -9.97
CA GLY A 218 3.67 9.90 -8.68
C GLY A 218 2.39 9.92 -7.84
N THR A 219 2.53 9.74 -6.52
CA THR A 219 1.45 9.96 -5.56
C THR A 219 1.90 10.83 -4.41
N TRP A 220 0.98 11.61 -3.84
CA TRP A 220 1.27 12.56 -2.77
C TRP A 220 0.46 12.23 -1.53
N LYS A 221 1.07 12.46 -0.36
CA LYS A 221 0.43 12.20 0.94
C LYS A 221 -0.85 13.03 1.14
N THR A 222 -0.91 14.21 0.54
CA THR A 222 -2.03 15.14 0.66
C THR A 222 -2.44 15.63 -0.72
N ARG A 223 -3.74 15.90 -0.91
CA ARG A 223 -4.23 16.49 -2.16
C ARG A 223 -3.72 17.92 -2.36
N GLY A 224 -3.59 18.33 -3.62
CA GLY A 224 -3.14 19.65 -4.02
C GLY A 224 -1.62 19.78 -4.14
N HIS A 225 -1.16 20.97 -4.57
CA HIS A 225 0.24 21.21 -4.92
C HIS A 225 1.15 21.52 -3.71
N THR A 226 0.69 21.33 -2.48
CA THR A 226 1.41 21.70 -1.24
C THR A 226 1.96 20.52 -0.46
N SER A 227 1.79 19.29 -0.97
CA SER A 227 2.22 18.10 -0.25
C SER A 227 3.72 18.10 0.06
N GLN A 228 4.08 17.62 1.26
CA GLN A 228 5.45 17.59 1.72
C GLN A 228 6.17 16.28 1.39
N ILE A 229 5.40 15.24 1.03
CA ILE A 229 5.89 13.89 0.78
C ILE A 229 5.23 13.40 -0.52
N GLY A 230 6.07 12.93 -1.44
CA GLY A 230 5.68 12.27 -2.68
C GLY A 230 6.31 10.87 -2.75
N VAL A 231 5.66 9.96 -3.46
CA VAL A 231 6.17 8.63 -3.76
C VAL A 231 6.06 8.41 -5.26
N CYS A 232 7.17 8.08 -5.89
CA CYS A 232 7.25 7.70 -7.30
C CYS A 232 7.33 6.19 -7.37
N THR A 233 6.60 5.59 -8.30
CA THR A 233 6.56 4.13 -8.48
C THR A 233 6.78 3.79 -9.94
N VAL A 234 7.59 2.77 -10.20
CA VAL A 234 7.80 2.15 -11.52
C VAL A 234 7.20 0.74 -11.50
N ILE A 235 6.42 0.43 -12.53
CA ILE A 235 5.67 -0.82 -12.69
C ILE A 235 6.03 -1.42 -14.05
N GLY A 236 6.33 -2.72 -14.09
CA GLY A 236 6.54 -3.46 -15.34
C GLY A 236 5.28 -3.49 -16.19
N ALA A 237 5.40 -3.21 -17.48
CA ALA A 237 4.25 -3.15 -18.38
C ALA A 237 3.61 -4.53 -18.61
N ASP A 238 4.40 -5.59 -18.62
CA ASP A 238 3.97 -6.94 -18.96
C ASP A 238 3.50 -7.72 -17.73
N THR A 239 4.21 -7.63 -16.59
CA THR A 239 3.80 -8.31 -15.35
C THR A 239 2.82 -7.50 -14.51
N GLY A 240 2.76 -6.18 -14.69
CA GLY A 240 1.98 -5.28 -13.84
C GLY A 240 2.47 -5.18 -12.39
N LYS A 241 3.70 -5.62 -12.11
CA LYS A 241 4.28 -5.63 -10.76
C LYS A 241 5.13 -4.39 -10.51
N VAL A 242 5.18 -3.97 -9.25
CA VAL A 242 6.04 -2.84 -8.83
C VAL A 242 7.50 -3.28 -8.86
N ILE A 243 8.29 -2.61 -9.68
CA ILE A 243 9.73 -2.88 -9.89
C ILE A 243 10.59 -1.93 -9.07
N ASP A 244 10.16 -0.67 -8.89
CA ASP A 244 10.94 0.27 -8.08
C ASP A 244 10.09 1.39 -7.48
N VAL A 245 10.54 1.96 -6.36
CA VAL A 245 9.87 3.05 -5.64
C VAL A 245 10.84 4.07 -5.06
N GLU A 246 10.52 5.36 -5.16
CA GLU A 246 11.30 6.43 -4.54
C GLU A 246 10.41 7.33 -3.70
N VAL A 247 10.79 7.52 -2.43
CA VAL A 247 10.08 8.41 -1.50
C VAL A 247 10.81 9.72 -1.40
N LEU A 248 10.14 10.80 -1.78
CA LEU A 248 10.66 12.16 -1.72
C LEU A 248 9.99 12.96 -0.62
N SER A 249 10.76 13.80 0.06
CA SER A 249 10.27 14.65 1.13
C SER A 249 10.97 16.01 1.14
N LYS A 250 10.15 17.06 1.23
CA LYS A 250 10.60 18.46 1.49
C LYS A 250 10.76 18.76 2.97
N ALA A 251 10.27 17.87 3.84
CA ALA A 251 10.18 18.10 5.26
C ALA A 251 10.96 17.05 6.05
N CYS A 252 11.58 17.51 7.13
CA CYS A 252 12.07 16.64 8.17
C CYS A 252 11.64 17.21 9.51
N LYS A 253 11.05 16.37 10.37
CA LYS A 253 10.62 16.80 11.70
C LYS A 253 11.82 17.20 12.56
N GLY A 254 12.95 16.51 12.42
CA GLY A 254 14.20 16.89 13.08
C GLY A 254 14.64 18.31 12.69
N CYS A 255 14.68 18.62 11.40
CA CYS A 255 14.91 19.99 10.93
C CYS A 255 13.92 21.01 11.50
N SER A 256 12.63 20.67 11.56
CA SER A 256 11.61 21.61 12.08
C SER A 256 11.73 21.87 13.60
N ARG A 257 12.40 20.98 14.34
CA ARG A 257 12.58 21.12 15.80
C ARG A 257 13.77 22.02 16.15
N TRP A 258 14.70 22.25 15.23
CA TRP A 258 15.79 23.19 15.46
C TRP A 258 15.24 24.63 15.51
N LYS A 259 15.37 25.27 16.67
CA LYS A 259 14.89 26.65 16.91
C LYS A 259 15.99 27.71 16.86
N GLY A 260 17.26 27.30 16.85
CA GLY A 260 18.39 28.23 16.82
C GLY A 260 18.66 28.82 15.44
N PRO A 261 19.59 29.78 15.33
CA PRO A 261 20.08 30.25 14.04
C PRO A 261 20.63 29.08 13.20
N ARG A 262 20.46 29.14 11.88
CA ARG A 262 21.02 28.14 10.94
C ARG A 262 22.46 28.47 10.53
N VAL A 263 23.19 29.07 11.45
CA VAL A 263 24.55 29.57 11.28
C VAL A 263 25.34 29.31 12.56
N GLY A 264 26.67 29.41 12.48
CA GLY A 264 27.56 29.24 13.62
C GLY A 264 27.88 27.78 13.98
N SER A 265 28.76 27.63 14.97
CA SER A 265 29.34 26.35 15.38
C SER A 265 28.30 25.38 15.97
N ALA A 266 27.32 25.90 16.71
CA ALA A 266 26.24 25.09 17.30
C ALA A 266 25.37 24.42 16.22
N PHE A 267 24.98 25.16 15.17
CA PHE A 267 24.23 24.58 14.05
C PHE A 267 25.06 23.55 13.29
N LYS A 268 26.34 23.84 13.00
CA LYS A 268 27.23 22.87 12.33
C LYS A 268 27.32 21.54 13.10
N LYS A 269 27.53 21.60 14.41
CA LYS A 269 27.58 20.39 15.29
C LYS A 269 26.25 19.64 15.31
N TRP A 270 25.12 20.35 15.35
CA TRP A 270 23.80 19.71 15.29
C TRP A 270 23.52 19.09 13.91
N HIS A 271 23.77 19.84 12.84
CA HIS A 271 23.52 19.43 11.47
C HIS A 271 24.36 18.21 11.08
N ALA A 272 25.64 18.16 11.49
CA ALA A 272 26.51 17.01 11.26
C ALA A 272 25.94 15.70 11.87
N ARG A 273 25.31 15.80 13.05
CA ARG A 273 24.63 14.64 13.67
C ARG A 273 23.29 14.34 13.03
N HIS A 274 22.55 15.37 12.63
CA HIS A 274 21.20 15.22 12.09
C HIS A 274 21.17 14.77 10.62
N SER A 275 22.15 15.17 9.82
CA SER A 275 22.20 14.88 8.38
C SER A 275 22.09 13.39 8.08
N GLN A 276 22.68 12.54 8.93
CA GLN A 276 22.64 11.08 8.85
C GLN A 276 21.24 10.47 9.02
N VAL A 277 20.32 11.22 9.64
CA VAL A 277 18.94 10.79 9.91
C VAL A 277 17.91 11.77 9.33
N CYS A 278 18.37 12.70 8.49
CA CYS A 278 17.50 13.69 7.87
C CYS A 278 16.65 13.00 6.81
N THR A 279 15.34 13.19 6.91
CA THR A 279 14.38 12.61 5.96
C THR A 279 14.08 13.55 4.79
N LYS A 280 14.63 14.77 4.79
CA LYS A 280 14.44 15.73 3.70
C LYS A 280 15.44 15.41 2.59
N ASN A 281 14.95 15.01 1.42
CA ASN A 281 15.75 14.63 0.26
C ASN A 281 15.26 15.29 -1.05
N HIS A 282 14.33 16.26 -0.96
CA HIS A 282 13.79 17.02 -2.09
C HIS A 282 13.85 18.52 -1.85
N ILE A 283 14.20 19.26 -2.91
CA ILE A 283 14.22 20.72 -2.95
C ILE A 283 13.39 21.16 -4.16
N GLY A 284 12.42 22.05 -3.95
CA GLY A 284 11.53 22.55 -5.00
C GLY A 284 10.06 22.31 -4.71
N SER A 285 9.24 22.41 -5.75
CA SER A 285 7.78 22.27 -5.65
C SER A 285 7.37 20.80 -5.44
N SER A 286 6.13 20.59 -5.01
CA SER A 286 5.56 19.23 -4.87
C SER A 286 5.40 18.56 -6.24
N GLY A 287 5.04 19.31 -7.28
CA GLY A 287 4.90 18.78 -8.64
C GLY A 287 6.23 18.29 -9.21
N LYS A 288 7.35 18.96 -8.88
CA LYS A 288 8.68 18.52 -9.32
C LYS A 288 9.12 17.18 -8.73
N MET A 289 8.51 16.72 -7.64
CA MET A 289 8.86 15.43 -7.01
C MET A 289 8.70 14.27 -7.98
N GLU A 290 7.69 14.28 -8.86
CA GLU A 290 7.49 13.18 -9.79
C GLU A 290 8.68 13.04 -10.75
N GLY A 291 9.03 14.13 -11.44
CA GLY A 291 10.19 14.18 -12.33
C GLY A 291 11.50 13.80 -11.62
N ASP A 292 11.81 14.45 -10.49
CA ASP A 292 13.05 14.19 -9.75
C ASP A 292 13.10 12.76 -9.18
N GLY A 293 11.94 12.19 -8.83
CA GLY A 293 11.83 10.82 -8.35
C GLY A 293 12.03 9.81 -9.46
N MET A 294 11.42 10.03 -10.62
CA MET A 294 11.62 9.16 -11.79
C MET A 294 13.06 9.19 -12.30
N VAL A 295 13.71 10.37 -12.31
CA VAL A 295 15.14 10.46 -12.67
C VAL A 295 15.98 9.54 -11.77
N LYS A 296 15.78 9.58 -10.44
CA LYS A 296 16.50 8.70 -9.51
C LYS A 296 16.23 7.22 -9.77
N LEU A 297 14.98 6.87 -10.09
CA LEU A 297 14.58 5.48 -10.38
C LEU A 297 15.25 4.96 -11.65
N PHE A 298 15.29 5.77 -12.71
CA PHE A 298 15.94 5.40 -13.97
C PHE A 298 17.46 5.28 -13.79
N GLN A 299 18.11 6.24 -13.12
CA GLN A 299 19.57 6.23 -12.90
C GLN A 299 20.08 5.02 -12.12
N ARG A 300 19.29 4.44 -11.21
CA ARG A 300 19.69 3.28 -10.41
C ARG A 300 19.19 1.93 -10.93
N SER A 301 18.35 1.94 -11.96
CA SER A 301 17.66 0.74 -12.45
C SER A 301 18.62 -0.38 -12.87
N GLU A 302 19.64 -0.07 -13.66
CA GLU A 302 20.60 -1.06 -14.14
C GLU A 302 21.41 -1.66 -12.98
N SER A 303 21.93 -0.81 -12.08
CA SER A 303 22.77 -1.26 -10.96
C SER A 303 21.98 -1.95 -9.83
N GLU A 304 20.76 -1.51 -9.52
CA GLU A 304 19.99 -2.06 -8.40
C GLU A 304 18.93 -3.09 -8.79
N ARG A 305 18.49 -3.10 -10.05
CA ARG A 305 17.42 -3.97 -10.56
C ARG A 305 17.86 -4.83 -11.75
N GLY A 306 19.04 -4.59 -12.34
CA GLY A 306 19.56 -5.39 -13.44
C GLY A 306 18.87 -5.16 -14.79
N VAL A 307 18.11 -4.06 -14.92
CA VAL A 307 17.28 -3.76 -16.09
C VAL A 307 17.39 -2.29 -16.49
N ARG A 308 17.19 -2.00 -17.78
CA ARG A 308 17.06 -0.64 -18.31
C ARG A 308 15.61 -0.38 -18.71
N TYR A 309 15.10 0.78 -18.33
CA TYR A 309 13.75 1.23 -18.63
C TYR A 309 13.76 2.02 -19.95
N LEU A 310 13.69 1.36 -21.11
CA LEU A 310 13.80 2.06 -22.40
C LEU A 310 12.50 2.72 -22.86
N ASN A 311 11.37 2.05 -22.61
CA ASN A 311 10.06 2.55 -23.00
C ASN A 311 9.31 3.02 -21.75
N TYR A 312 8.92 4.30 -21.72
CA TYR A 312 8.23 4.90 -20.60
C TYR A 312 6.76 5.17 -20.93
N ILE A 313 5.87 4.49 -20.23
CA ILE A 313 4.42 4.70 -20.25
C ILE A 313 4.05 5.68 -19.13
N GLY A 314 3.86 6.94 -19.51
CA GLY A 314 3.49 8.00 -18.58
C GLY A 314 2.15 8.65 -18.92
N ASP A 315 1.79 9.61 -18.09
CA ASP A 315 0.69 10.51 -18.37
C ASP A 315 1.02 11.46 -19.55
N GLY A 316 -0.04 12.11 -20.05
CA GLY A 316 0.04 12.95 -21.23
C GLY A 316 0.92 14.20 -21.04
N ASP A 317 1.20 14.60 -19.81
CA ASP A 317 2.16 15.65 -19.50
C ASP A 317 3.60 15.14 -19.71
N SER A 318 4.34 15.86 -20.54
CA SER A 318 5.67 15.44 -20.97
C SER A 318 6.78 15.82 -20.01
N SER A 319 6.52 16.57 -18.94
CA SER A 319 7.57 17.10 -18.05
C SER A 319 8.41 16.02 -17.39
N THR A 320 7.78 14.92 -16.95
CA THR A 320 8.47 13.80 -16.31
C THR A 320 9.37 13.09 -17.31
N PHE A 321 8.84 12.74 -18.49
CA PHE A 321 9.63 12.12 -19.56
C PHE A 321 10.80 13.02 -20.03
N LEU A 322 10.57 14.31 -20.21
CA LEU A 322 11.62 15.27 -20.59
C LEU A 322 12.74 15.31 -19.55
N SER A 323 12.39 15.30 -18.25
CA SER A 323 13.37 15.28 -17.17
C SER A 323 14.23 14.01 -17.18
N ILE A 324 13.61 12.86 -17.41
CA ILE A 324 14.33 11.57 -17.48
C ILE A 324 15.24 11.55 -18.71
N SER A 325 14.70 11.91 -19.89
CA SER A 325 15.44 11.88 -21.15
C SER A 325 16.66 12.80 -21.13
N ALA A 326 16.56 13.99 -20.53
CA ALA A 326 17.66 14.94 -20.44
C ALA A 326 18.83 14.46 -19.57
N CYS A 327 18.63 13.45 -18.73
CA CYS A 327 19.69 12.89 -17.88
C CYS A 327 20.45 11.73 -18.52
N HIS A 328 20.06 11.29 -19.73
CA HIS A 328 20.67 10.16 -20.45
C HIS A 328 21.05 8.99 -19.53
N PRO A 329 20.09 8.37 -18.80
CA PRO A 329 20.38 7.44 -17.70
C PRO A 329 21.17 6.20 -18.13
N TYR A 330 21.17 5.86 -19.42
CA TYR A 330 21.86 4.71 -20.01
C TYR A 330 22.91 5.11 -21.07
N GLY A 331 23.31 6.39 -21.08
CA GLY A 331 24.24 6.97 -22.06
C GLY A 331 23.57 7.59 -23.29
N GLU A 332 24.31 8.45 -23.99
CA GLU A 332 23.84 9.22 -25.16
C GLU A 332 23.35 8.33 -26.32
N ASN A 333 23.89 7.13 -26.45
CA ASN A 333 23.59 6.20 -27.54
C ASN A 333 22.34 5.33 -27.27
N VAL A 334 21.69 5.48 -26.12
CA VAL A 334 20.55 4.67 -25.71
C VAL A 334 19.35 5.59 -25.41
N PRO A 335 18.65 6.09 -26.46
CA PRO A 335 17.55 7.01 -26.29
C PRO A 335 16.31 6.34 -25.68
N LEU A 336 15.59 7.09 -24.85
CA LEU A 336 14.33 6.65 -24.28
C LEU A 336 13.16 6.92 -25.22
N SER A 337 12.18 6.03 -25.23
CA SER A 337 10.94 6.19 -26.01
C SER A 337 9.75 6.45 -25.10
N LYS A 338 8.98 7.50 -25.41
CA LYS A 338 7.70 7.76 -24.72
C LYS A 338 6.60 6.95 -25.38
N VAL A 339 5.88 6.17 -24.58
CA VAL A 339 4.68 5.45 -24.99
C VAL A 339 3.47 6.10 -24.34
N GLU A 340 2.44 6.38 -25.12
CA GLU A 340 1.21 7.01 -24.63
C GLU A 340 0.28 5.95 -24.05
N CYS A 341 -0.25 6.20 -22.85
CA CYS A 341 -1.23 5.27 -22.29
C CYS A 341 -2.59 5.37 -23.02
N VAL A 342 -3.25 4.23 -23.22
CA VAL A 342 -4.52 4.12 -23.95
C VAL A 342 -5.59 5.07 -23.39
N GLY A 343 -5.64 5.21 -22.05
CA GLY A 343 -6.57 6.13 -21.40
C GLY A 343 -6.35 7.59 -21.80
N HIS A 344 -5.10 8.02 -21.94
CA HIS A 344 -4.78 9.37 -22.40
C HIS A 344 -5.11 9.55 -23.89
N VAL A 345 -4.84 8.55 -24.73
CA VAL A 345 -5.25 8.55 -26.14
C VAL A 345 -6.77 8.72 -26.25
N GLN A 346 -7.55 7.93 -25.51
CA GLN A 346 -9.02 8.03 -25.47
C GLN A 346 -9.51 9.42 -25.02
N LYS A 347 -8.94 9.97 -23.94
CA LYS A 347 -9.30 11.32 -23.44
C LYS A 347 -9.00 12.40 -24.48
N ARG A 348 -7.86 12.30 -25.17
CA ARG A 348 -7.42 13.23 -26.22
C ARG A 348 -8.34 13.14 -27.44
N MET A 349 -8.60 11.93 -27.94
CA MET A 349 -9.54 11.69 -29.05
C MET A 349 -10.95 12.19 -28.71
N GLY A 350 -11.48 11.83 -27.54
CA GLY A 350 -12.81 12.27 -27.11
C GLY A 350 -12.92 13.80 -26.99
N SER A 351 -11.85 14.47 -26.55
CA SER A 351 -11.81 15.93 -26.52
C SER A 351 -11.78 16.56 -27.91
N ARG A 352 -11.02 15.99 -28.85
CA ARG A 352 -10.98 16.44 -30.26
C ARG A 352 -12.35 16.24 -30.93
N LEU A 353 -12.98 15.08 -30.76
CA LEU A 353 -14.31 14.78 -31.31
C LEU A 353 -15.39 15.72 -30.76
N ARG A 354 -15.38 16.02 -29.45
CA ARG A 354 -16.30 16.99 -28.85
C ARG A 354 -16.11 18.40 -29.42
N LYS A 355 -14.86 18.82 -29.65
CA LYS A 355 -14.55 20.11 -30.30
C LYS A 355 -15.07 20.14 -31.74
N LEU A 356 -14.88 19.07 -32.51
CA LEU A 356 -15.42 18.95 -33.87
C LEU A 356 -16.94 19.01 -33.88
N LYS A 357 -17.62 18.23 -33.03
CA LYS A 357 -19.08 18.28 -32.89
C LYS A 357 -19.58 19.69 -32.56
N LYS A 358 -18.90 20.40 -31.65
CA LYS A 358 -19.27 21.79 -31.32
C LYS A 358 -19.08 22.74 -32.52
N LYS A 359 -18.03 22.55 -33.32
CA LYS A 359 -17.71 23.41 -34.47
C LYS A 359 -18.59 23.16 -35.70
N TYR A 360 -18.95 21.91 -35.94
CA TYR A 360 -19.64 21.49 -37.17
C TYR A 360 -21.06 20.99 -36.95
N GLY A 361 -21.49 20.74 -35.72
CA GLY A 361 -22.81 20.16 -35.43
C GLY A 361 -24.00 21.06 -35.76
N SER A 362 -23.79 22.35 -36.02
CA SER A 362 -24.81 23.30 -36.48
C SER A 362 -24.66 23.72 -37.95
N LYS A 363 -23.63 23.21 -38.65
CA LYS A 363 -23.49 23.46 -40.09
C LYS A 363 -24.32 22.43 -40.83
N LYS A 364 -25.33 22.89 -41.58
CA LYS A 364 -25.97 22.08 -42.59
C LYS A 364 -24.91 21.73 -43.64
N LEU A 365 -24.81 20.45 -43.99
CA LEU A 365 -24.07 20.04 -45.17
C LEU A 365 -24.86 20.53 -46.37
N TYR A 366 -24.17 21.09 -47.35
CA TYR A 366 -24.79 21.33 -48.66
C TYR A 366 -24.76 19.98 -49.37
N ASP A 367 -25.94 19.50 -49.74
CA ASP A 367 -26.14 18.27 -50.50
C ASP A 367 -25.66 18.45 -51.95
#